data_AF-A0A519H1E9-F1
#
_entry.id   AF-A0A519H1E9-F1
#
_cell.length_a   1.000
_cell.length_b   1.000
_cell.length_c   1.000
_cell.angle_alpha   90.00
_cell.angle_beta   90.00
_cell.angle_gamma   90.00
#
_symmetry.space_group_name_H-M   'P 1'
#
loop_
_entity.id
_entity.type
_entity.pdbx_description
1 polymer ?
#
loop_
_entity_poly.entity_id
_entity_poly.type
_entity_poly.pdbx_seq_one_letter_code
_entity_poly.pdbx_strand_id
1 'polypeptide(L)'
;IYYMVEIWWHRMVGRDKTSNAERPVFSRDCGLIGGFALLWIAAVTAAALATGQSVVLLLGAAFVVPVLFWFAMIGFVVYVHHTHVRVSWHDDRAAWQRAQPFVSTTVHLTFPLKIGALMHHIMEHTAHHVDMSIPLYKLKAAQARIEELLPSRIVVQRFSWRWYFSTAKRCKLYDFTRKCWTDFQGRATSEMRAAA
;
A
#
# COMPACT_ATOMS: atom_id res chain seq x y z
N ILE A 1 10.84 5.26 1.66
CA ILE A 1 12.07 4.49 2.00
C ILE A 1 11.72 3.08 2.47
N TYR A 2 10.98 2.90 3.57
CA TYR A 2 10.58 1.56 4.05
C TYR A 2 10.03 0.64 2.95
N TYR A 3 9.05 1.10 2.17
CA TYR A 3 8.49 0.31 1.07
C TYR A 3 9.55 -0.11 0.04
N MET A 4 10.41 0.81 -0.38
CA MET A 4 11.45 0.55 -1.39
C MET A 4 12.45 -0.50 -0.93
N VAL A 5 12.90 -0.41 0.32
CA VAL A 5 13.95 -1.27 0.87
C VAL A 5 13.37 -2.59 1.38
N GLU A 6 12.45 -2.52 2.34
CA GLU A 6 11.95 -3.70 3.05
C GLU A 6 10.95 -4.49 2.21
N ILE A 7 9.97 -3.80 1.61
CA ILE A 7 8.90 -4.48 0.90
C ILE A 7 9.36 -4.86 -0.50
N TRP A 8 9.77 -3.89 -1.30
CA TRP A 8 10.11 -4.11 -2.69
C TRP A 8 11.43 -4.87 -2.84
N TRP A 9 12.53 -4.39 -2.25
CA TRP A 9 13.82 -5.03 -2.48
C TRP A 9 13.98 -6.33 -1.69
N HIS A 10 13.78 -6.33 -0.38
CA HIS A 10 14.01 -7.53 0.43
C HIS A 10 12.92 -8.59 0.27
N ARG A 11 11.64 -8.21 0.38
CA ARG A 11 10.55 -9.19 0.37
C ARG A 11 10.09 -9.60 -1.03
N MET A 12 9.99 -8.65 -1.96
CA MET A 12 9.55 -8.93 -3.32
C MET A 12 10.75 -9.38 -4.19
N VAL A 13 11.61 -8.48 -4.65
CA VAL A 13 12.67 -8.80 -5.63
C VAL A 13 13.69 -9.80 -5.06
N GLY A 14 14.14 -9.58 -3.83
CA GLY A 14 15.09 -10.41 -3.08
C GLY A 14 14.49 -11.70 -2.54
N ARG A 15 13.16 -11.84 -2.61
CA ARG A 15 12.38 -13.03 -2.28
C ARG A 15 12.49 -13.44 -0.82
N ASP A 16 11.45 -13.15 -0.06
CA ASP A 16 11.30 -13.68 1.28
C ASP A 16 11.08 -15.20 1.25
N LYS A 17 12.17 -15.96 1.41
CA LYS A 17 12.16 -17.43 1.42
C LYS A 17 11.38 -18.04 2.59
N THR A 18 11.00 -17.22 3.59
CA THR A 18 10.16 -17.65 4.71
C THR A 18 8.66 -17.55 4.37
N SER A 19 8.31 -16.91 3.26
CA SER A 19 6.94 -16.83 2.77
C SER A 19 6.54 -18.15 2.08
N ASN A 20 5.54 -18.85 2.64
CA ASN A 20 4.96 -20.08 2.08
C ASN A 20 4.12 -19.86 0.80
N ALA A 21 4.36 -18.76 0.08
CA ALA A 21 3.57 -18.33 -1.08
C ALA A 21 4.40 -18.18 -2.37
N GLU A 22 5.65 -18.62 -2.40
CA GLU A 22 6.47 -18.55 -3.61
C GLU A 22 5.86 -19.36 -4.76
N ARG A 23 5.66 -18.70 -5.89
CA ARG A 23 5.18 -19.31 -7.13
C ARG A 23 6.21 -19.06 -8.24
N PRO A 24 6.45 -20.02 -9.16
CA PRO A 24 7.39 -19.83 -10.27
C PRO A 24 7.11 -18.59 -11.13
N VAL A 25 5.82 -18.22 -11.28
CA VAL A 25 5.40 -17.01 -12.00
C VAL A 25 6.04 -15.75 -11.43
N PHE A 26 6.21 -15.67 -10.11
CA PHE A 26 6.80 -14.51 -9.45
C PHE A 26 8.24 -14.25 -9.89
N SER A 27 9.01 -15.31 -10.15
CA SER A 27 10.38 -15.18 -10.67
C SER A 27 10.40 -14.64 -12.09
N ARG A 28 9.43 -15.06 -12.91
CA ARG A 28 9.28 -14.58 -14.29
C ARG A 28 8.87 -13.10 -14.30
N ASP A 29 7.97 -12.71 -13.41
CA ASP A 29 7.55 -11.32 -13.23
C ASP A 29 8.74 -10.45 -12.80
N CYS A 30 9.55 -10.91 -11.84
CA CYS A 30 10.78 -10.21 -11.43
C CYS A 30 11.78 -10.06 -12.60
N GLY A 31 11.94 -11.12 -13.41
CA GLY A 31 12.76 -11.07 -14.61
C GLY A 31 12.21 -10.08 -15.66
N LEU A 32 10.89 -10.08 -15.87
CA LEU A 32 10.20 -9.18 -16.80
C LEU A 32 10.40 -7.71 -16.41
N ILE A 33 10.17 -7.35 -15.15
CA ILE A 33 10.36 -5.97 -14.69
C ILE A 33 11.83 -5.54 -14.77
N GLY A 34 12.76 -6.45 -14.45
CA GLY A 34 14.20 -6.18 -14.52
C GLY A 34 14.66 -5.98 -15.97
N GLY A 35 14.21 -6.85 -16.87
CA GLY A 35 14.47 -6.73 -18.31
C GLY A 35 13.89 -5.45 -18.89
N PHE A 36 12.65 -5.10 -18.54
CA PHE A 36 12.03 -3.85 -18.97
C PHE A 36 12.81 -2.63 -18.46
N ALA A 37 13.24 -2.62 -17.19
CA ALA A 37 14.04 -1.53 -16.65
C ALA A 37 15.38 -1.37 -17.39
N LEU A 38 16.08 -2.47 -17.68
CA LEU A 38 17.33 -2.43 -18.45
C LEU A 38 17.12 -1.90 -19.87
N LEU A 39 16.07 -2.38 -20.57
CA LEU A 39 15.72 -1.91 -21.91
C LEU A 39 15.36 -0.43 -21.91
N TRP A 40 14.63 0.05 -20.91
CA TRP A 40 14.26 1.45 -20.77
C TRP A 40 15.49 2.34 -20.52
N ILE A 41 16.38 1.95 -19.60
CA ILE A 41 17.64 2.67 -19.35
C ILE A 41 18.49 2.74 -20.62
N ALA A 42 18.59 1.63 -21.36
CA ALA A 42 19.32 1.57 -22.62
C ALA A 42 18.71 2.51 -23.67
N ALA A 43 17.38 2.51 -23.81
CA ALA A 43 16.67 3.39 -24.74
C ALA A 43 16.86 4.87 -24.40
N VAL A 44 16.72 5.25 -23.12
CA VAL A 44 16.95 6.64 -22.66
C VAL A 44 18.41 7.06 -22.89
N THR A 45 19.36 6.16 -22.62
CA THR A 45 20.79 6.42 -22.86
C THR A 45 21.07 6.61 -24.35
N ALA A 46 20.54 5.74 -25.20
CA ALA A 46 20.69 5.85 -26.65
C ALA A 46 20.07 7.16 -27.18
N ALA A 47 18.89 7.54 -26.68
CA ALA A 47 18.26 8.81 -27.03
C ALA A 47 19.13 10.00 -26.63
N ALA A 48 19.67 10.01 -25.40
CA ALA A 48 20.56 11.07 -24.93
C ALA A 48 21.80 11.22 -25.81
N LEU A 49 22.43 10.10 -26.21
CA LEU A 49 23.58 10.11 -27.10
C LEU A 49 23.22 10.60 -28.50
N ALA A 50 22.10 10.14 -29.06
CA ALA A 50 21.64 10.52 -30.40
C ALA A 50 21.25 12.01 -30.50
N THR A 51 20.77 12.62 -29.41
CA THR A 51 20.39 14.04 -29.36
C THR A 51 21.49 14.94 -28.79
N GLY A 52 22.66 14.40 -28.42
CA GLY A 52 23.75 15.16 -27.80
C GLY A 52 23.41 15.71 -26.41
N GLN A 53 22.45 15.12 -25.71
CA GLN A 53 22.03 15.52 -24.38
C GLN A 53 22.80 14.78 -23.27
N SER A 54 22.80 15.34 -22.06
CA SER A 54 23.41 14.70 -20.89
C SER A 54 22.67 13.40 -20.53
N VAL A 55 23.36 12.26 -20.65
CA VAL A 55 22.86 10.94 -20.24
C VAL A 55 22.41 10.94 -18.78
N VAL A 56 23.20 11.56 -17.89
CA VAL A 56 22.89 11.64 -16.45
C VAL A 56 21.59 12.39 -16.21
N LEU A 57 21.40 13.53 -16.89
CA LEU A 57 20.19 14.33 -16.74
C LEU A 57 18.96 13.57 -17.25
N LEU A 58 19.07 12.94 -18.42
CA LEU A 58 17.97 12.19 -19.04
C LEU A 58 17.60 10.96 -18.20
N LEU A 59 18.57 10.18 -17.73
CA LEU A 59 18.30 9.05 -16.81
C LEU A 59 17.73 9.52 -15.48
N GLY A 60 18.23 10.64 -14.94
CA GLY A 60 17.70 11.26 -13.74
C GLY A 60 16.21 11.58 -13.87
N ALA A 61 15.84 12.28 -14.94
CA ALA A 61 14.48 12.74 -15.18
C ALA A 61 13.52 11.63 -15.67
N ALA A 62 13.99 10.71 -16.52
CA ALA A 62 13.14 9.71 -17.17
C ALA A 62 13.14 8.33 -16.48
N PHE A 63 14.02 8.09 -15.51
CA PHE A 63 14.07 6.84 -14.77
C PHE A 63 14.11 7.06 -13.26
N VAL A 64 15.14 7.74 -12.73
CA VAL A 64 15.37 7.83 -11.28
C VAL A 64 14.24 8.57 -10.57
N VAL A 65 13.90 9.79 -11.00
CA VAL A 65 12.85 10.59 -10.38
C VAL A 65 11.48 9.90 -10.44
N PRO A 66 11.01 9.39 -11.60
CA PRO A 66 9.75 8.64 -11.68
C PRO A 66 9.71 7.40 -10.77
N VAL A 67 10.80 6.64 -10.70
CA VAL A 67 10.89 5.43 -9.84
C VAL A 67 10.83 5.80 -8.36
N LEU A 68 11.56 6.84 -7.93
CA LEU A 68 11.50 7.32 -6.54
C LEU A 68 10.12 7.89 -6.20
N PHE A 69 9.50 8.62 -7.12
CA PHE A 69 8.12 9.09 -6.97
C PHE A 69 7.16 7.92 -6.79
N TRP A 70 7.26 6.90 -7.64
CA TRP A 70 6.42 5.70 -7.54
C TRP A 70 6.58 5.02 -6.18
N PHE A 71 7.82 4.81 -5.69
CA PHE A 71 8.06 4.22 -4.38
C PHE A 71 7.51 5.05 -3.23
N ALA A 72 7.62 6.37 -3.30
CA ALA A 72 7.03 7.26 -2.30
C ALA A 72 5.50 7.20 -2.33
N MET A 73 4.91 7.24 -3.53
CA MET A 73 3.47 7.20 -3.75
C MET A 73 2.86 5.89 -3.25
N ILE A 74 3.37 4.73 -3.69
CA ILE A 74 2.82 3.44 -3.27
C ILE A 74 3.03 3.19 -1.78
N GLY A 75 4.19 3.58 -1.24
CA GLY A 75 4.45 3.49 0.20
C GLY A 75 3.48 4.34 1.02
N PHE A 76 3.14 5.54 0.53
CA PHE A 76 2.10 6.38 1.14
C PHE A 76 0.71 5.73 1.03
N VAL A 77 0.31 5.25 -0.14
CA VAL A 77 -1.00 4.61 -0.39
C VAL A 77 -1.21 3.40 0.53
N VAL A 78 -0.23 2.49 0.56
CA VAL A 78 -0.27 1.30 1.44
C VAL A 78 -0.40 1.72 2.90
N TYR A 79 0.36 2.72 3.32
CA TYR A 79 0.29 3.23 4.69
C TYR A 79 -1.12 3.73 5.05
N VAL A 80 -1.69 4.63 4.25
CA VAL A 80 -3.00 5.24 4.56
C VAL A 80 -4.18 4.26 4.43
N HIS A 81 -4.02 3.22 3.62
CA HIS A 81 -5.02 2.17 3.46
C HIS A 81 -5.03 1.13 4.58
N HIS A 82 -3.94 0.98 5.33
CA HIS A 82 -3.80 -0.08 6.34
C HIS A 82 -3.45 0.43 7.74
N THR A 83 -3.32 1.76 7.91
CA THR A 83 -2.95 2.36 9.18
C THR A 83 -4.04 3.32 9.66
N HIS A 84 -4.68 2.95 10.76
CA HIS A 84 -5.66 3.78 11.45
C HIS A 84 -5.79 3.30 12.90
N VAL A 85 -6.12 4.19 13.83
CA VAL A 85 -6.29 3.84 15.26
C VAL A 85 -7.41 2.82 15.54
N ARG A 86 -8.30 2.61 14.55
CA ARG A 86 -9.36 1.59 14.61
C ARG A 86 -9.01 0.28 13.89
N VAL A 87 -7.93 0.27 13.11
CA VAL A 87 -7.44 -0.93 12.45
C VAL A 87 -6.56 -1.71 13.43
N SER A 88 -6.80 -3.00 13.54
CA SER A 88 -6.03 -3.91 14.39
C SER A 88 -5.03 -4.68 13.54
N TRP A 89 -3.79 -4.78 14.00
CA TRP A 89 -2.79 -5.67 13.40
C TRP A 89 -2.75 -7.00 14.14
N HIS A 90 -2.33 -8.03 13.41
CA HIS A 90 -2.30 -9.41 13.87
C HIS A 90 -0.93 -10.01 13.58
N ASP A 91 -0.36 -10.67 14.58
CA ASP A 91 0.89 -11.43 14.51
C ASP A 91 0.65 -12.92 14.24
N ASP A 92 -0.54 -13.44 14.59
CA ASP A 92 -1.00 -14.77 14.20
C ASP A 92 -1.84 -14.77 12.91
N ARG A 93 -1.45 -15.62 11.95
CA ARG A 93 -2.13 -15.75 10.66
C ARG A 93 -3.56 -16.28 10.82
N ALA A 94 -3.79 -17.21 11.74
CA ALA A 94 -5.13 -17.79 11.92
C ALA A 94 -6.10 -16.75 12.52
N ALA A 95 -5.64 -15.98 13.51
CA ALA A 95 -6.37 -14.85 14.07
C ALA A 95 -6.63 -13.77 13.01
N TRP A 96 -5.64 -13.46 12.17
CA TRP A 96 -5.81 -12.52 11.05
C TRP A 96 -6.92 -12.98 10.09
N GLN A 97 -6.93 -14.24 9.68
CA GLN A 97 -7.98 -14.78 8.79
C GLN A 97 -9.37 -14.75 9.43
N ARG A 98 -9.48 -15.11 10.72
CA ARG A 98 -10.76 -15.07 11.46
C ARG A 98 -11.31 -13.65 11.58
N ALA A 99 -10.44 -12.64 11.66
CA ALA A 99 -10.82 -11.24 11.78
C ALA A 99 -11.45 -10.63 10.51
N GLN A 100 -11.59 -11.40 9.41
CA GLN A 100 -12.11 -10.91 8.12
C GLN A 100 -11.27 -9.73 7.60
N PRO A 101 -9.96 -9.96 7.35
CA PRO A 101 -8.98 -8.90 7.23
C PRO A 101 -9.22 -8.00 6.01
N PHE A 102 -9.88 -8.54 4.99
CA PHE A 102 -10.29 -7.80 3.80
C PHE A 102 -11.16 -6.58 4.12
N VAL A 103 -11.89 -6.62 5.25
CA VAL A 103 -12.73 -5.52 5.76
C VAL A 103 -12.12 -4.85 6.99
N SER A 104 -11.58 -5.63 7.94
CA SER A 104 -11.16 -5.12 9.25
C SER A 104 -9.74 -4.53 9.27
N THR A 105 -8.93 -4.82 8.26
CA THR A 105 -7.54 -4.33 8.15
C THR A 105 -7.36 -3.32 7.02
N THR A 106 -8.46 -2.81 6.45
CA THR A 106 -8.47 -1.83 5.37
C THR A 106 -9.19 -0.54 5.78
N VAL A 107 -8.76 0.55 5.19
CA VAL A 107 -9.34 1.89 5.34
C VAL A 107 -9.78 2.35 3.96
N HIS A 108 -11.06 2.68 3.81
CA HIS A 108 -11.53 3.41 2.65
C HIS A 108 -11.24 4.89 2.85
N LEU A 109 -10.26 5.39 2.10
CA LEU A 109 -9.84 6.79 2.15
C LEU A 109 -10.60 7.62 1.10
N THR A 110 -11.39 8.61 1.51
CA THR A 110 -12.13 9.49 0.62
C THR A 110 -11.42 10.83 0.43
N PHE A 111 -11.43 11.35 -0.79
CA PHE A 111 -10.87 12.67 -1.12
C PHE A 111 -11.99 13.64 -1.50
N PRO A 112 -11.85 14.94 -1.18
CA PRO A 112 -12.85 15.94 -1.58
C PRO A 112 -12.92 16.07 -3.11
N LEU A 113 -11.78 15.94 -3.78
CA LEU A 113 -11.69 15.90 -5.22
C LEU A 113 -11.99 14.46 -5.67
N LYS A 114 -13.03 14.27 -6.50
CA LYS A 114 -13.46 12.96 -7.01
C LYS A 114 -12.51 12.38 -8.08
N ILE A 115 -11.21 12.45 -7.84
CA ILE A 115 -10.12 12.03 -8.76
C ILE A 115 -9.95 10.50 -8.87
N GLY A 116 -10.90 9.72 -8.34
CA GLY A 116 -10.80 8.26 -8.30
C GLY A 116 -10.49 7.64 -9.67
N ALA A 117 -11.10 8.14 -10.76
CA ALA A 117 -10.86 7.58 -12.09
C ALA A 117 -9.40 7.78 -12.56
N LEU A 118 -8.78 8.94 -12.30
CA LEU A 118 -7.37 9.21 -12.61
C LEU A 118 -6.42 8.29 -11.83
N MET A 119 -6.85 7.88 -10.63
CA MET A 119 -6.09 6.97 -9.77
C MET A 119 -6.60 5.52 -9.85
N HIS A 120 -7.28 5.14 -10.94
CA HIS A 120 -7.76 3.78 -11.16
C HIS A 120 -8.64 3.20 -10.04
N HIS A 121 -9.40 4.05 -9.34
CA HIS A 121 -10.22 3.69 -8.18
C HIS A 121 -9.44 2.94 -7.09
N ILE A 122 -8.17 3.28 -6.92
CA ILE A 122 -7.31 2.66 -5.89
C ILE A 122 -7.83 2.92 -4.46
N MET A 123 -8.63 3.96 -4.25
CA MET A 123 -9.13 4.35 -2.93
C MET A 123 -10.29 3.47 -2.45
N GLU A 124 -10.97 2.82 -3.39
CA GLU A 124 -12.00 1.80 -3.22
C GLU A 124 -11.35 0.45 -2.81
N HIS A 125 -10.42 0.56 -1.85
CA HIS A 125 -9.44 -0.43 -1.47
C HIS A 125 -10.05 -1.59 -0.68
N THR A 126 -11.04 -1.30 0.16
CA THR A 126 -11.78 -2.33 0.89
C THR A 126 -12.49 -3.27 -0.09
N ALA A 127 -13.18 -2.72 -1.12
CA ALA A 127 -13.83 -3.53 -2.15
C ALA A 127 -12.81 -4.38 -2.94
N HIS A 128 -11.66 -3.78 -3.30
CA HIS A 128 -10.57 -4.50 -3.96
C HIS A 128 -10.06 -5.67 -3.11
N HIS A 129 -9.88 -5.48 -1.80
CA HIS A 129 -9.46 -6.56 -0.91
C HIS A 129 -10.51 -7.64 -0.73
N VAL A 130 -11.79 -7.27 -0.68
CA VAL A 130 -12.90 -8.24 -0.57
C VAL A 130 -12.94 -9.14 -1.80
N ASP A 131 -12.78 -8.56 -3.00
CA ASP A 131 -12.69 -9.32 -4.25
C ASP A 131 -11.89 -8.56 -5.31
N MET A 132 -10.67 -9.04 -5.58
CA MET A 132 -9.75 -8.46 -6.56
C MET A 132 -10.20 -8.67 -8.01
N SER A 133 -11.22 -9.49 -8.27
CA SER A 133 -11.79 -9.74 -9.61
C SER A 133 -12.84 -8.71 -10.03
N ILE A 134 -13.30 -7.86 -9.10
CA ILE A 134 -14.27 -6.80 -9.40
C ILE A 134 -13.66 -5.84 -10.42
N PRO A 135 -14.31 -5.61 -11.58
CA PRO A 135 -13.77 -4.70 -12.59
C PRO A 135 -13.81 -3.25 -12.08
N LEU A 136 -12.82 -2.47 -12.51
CA LEU A 136 -12.57 -1.11 -12.03
C LEU A 136 -13.79 -0.18 -12.09
N TYR A 137 -14.61 -0.28 -13.15
CA TYR A 137 -15.82 0.51 -13.33
C TYR A 137 -16.97 0.12 -12.38
N LYS A 138 -16.90 -1.04 -11.70
CA LYS A 138 -17.86 -1.47 -10.67
C LYS A 138 -17.35 -1.26 -9.24
N LEU A 139 -16.07 -0.94 -9.04
CA LEU A 139 -15.47 -0.82 -7.70
C LEU A 139 -16.20 0.16 -6.80
N LYS A 140 -16.61 1.33 -7.31
CA LYS A 140 -17.37 2.31 -6.54
C LYS A 140 -18.71 1.78 -6.03
N ALA A 141 -19.45 1.10 -6.90
CA ALA A 141 -20.74 0.52 -6.54
C ALA A 141 -20.56 -0.62 -5.53
N ALA A 142 -19.54 -1.46 -5.72
CA ALA A 142 -19.18 -2.51 -4.78
C ALA A 142 -18.78 -1.95 -3.41
N GLN A 143 -17.92 -0.94 -3.37
CA GLN A 143 -17.48 -0.27 -2.14
C GLN A 143 -18.67 0.30 -1.36
N ALA A 144 -19.55 1.04 -2.04
CA ALA A 144 -20.78 1.57 -1.42
C ALA A 144 -21.65 0.43 -0.86
N ARG A 145 -21.82 -0.65 -1.61
CA ARG A 145 -22.64 -1.80 -1.17
C ARG A 145 -22.05 -2.49 0.07
N ILE A 146 -20.73 -2.65 0.14
CA ILE A 146 -20.06 -3.27 1.29
C ILE A 146 -20.20 -2.37 2.53
N GLU A 147 -20.10 -1.05 2.38
CA GLU A 147 -20.33 -0.09 3.47
C GLU A 147 -21.76 -0.12 4.02
N GLU A 148 -22.76 -0.26 3.15
CA GLU A 148 -24.16 -0.42 3.55
C GLU A 148 -24.39 -1.71 4.33
N LEU A 149 -23.78 -2.82 3.90
CA LEU A 149 -23.99 -4.15 4.48
C LEU A 149 -23.20 -4.36 5.78
N LEU A 150 -22.08 -3.66 5.96
CA LEU A 150 -21.18 -3.81 7.10
C LEU A 150 -20.96 -2.47 7.82
N PRO A 151 -22.05 -1.82 8.30
CA PRO A 151 -21.93 -0.56 9.01
C PRO A 151 -21.06 -0.77 10.25
N SER A 152 -20.27 0.25 10.60
CA SER A 152 -19.31 0.27 11.71
C SER A 152 -18.08 -0.65 11.61
N ARG A 153 -18.06 -1.63 10.71
CA ARG A 153 -16.88 -2.50 10.50
C ARG A 153 -15.84 -1.91 9.55
N ILE A 154 -16.27 -1.09 8.59
CA ILE A 154 -15.37 -0.43 7.65
C ILE A 154 -14.91 0.90 8.20
N VAL A 155 -13.60 1.16 8.10
CA VAL A 155 -13.05 2.48 8.39
C VAL A 155 -13.14 3.35 7.14
N VAL A 156 -14.15 4.22 7.10
CA VAL A 156 -14.22 5.30 6.11
C VAL A 156 -13.57 6.55 6.69
N GLN A 157 -12.59 7.10 5.97
CA GLN A 157 -11.80 8.23 6.45
C GLN A 157 -11.67 9.28 5.35
N ARG A 158 -12.05 10.53 5.64
CA ARG A 158 -11.77 11.64 4.73
C ARG A 158 -10.31 12.07 4.85
N PHE A 159 -9.59 12.12 3.74
CA PHE A 159 -8.20 12.54 3.74
C PHE A 159 -8.06 14.01 4.17
N SER A 160 -7.07 14.25 5.03
CA SER A 160 -6.48 15.57 5.26
C SER A 160 -5.06 15.37 5.78
N TRP A 161 -4.17 16.34 5.53
CA TRP A 161 -2.81 16.29 6.08
C TRP A 161 -2.81 16.29 7.61
N ARG A 162 -3.73 17.03 8.25
CA ARG A 162 -3.91 17.00 9.71
C ARG A 162 -4.22 15.60 10.22
N TRP A 163 -5.14 14.88 9.55
CA TRP A 163 -5.43 13.49 9.89
C TRP A 163 -4.20 12.59 9.70
N TYR A 164 -3.53 12.70 8.54
CA TYR A 164 -2.35 11.88 8.23
C TYR A 164 -1.28 12.00 9.32
N PHE A 165 -0.87 13.22 9.68
CA PHE A 165 0.15 13.43 10.72
C PHE A 165 -0.35 13.00 12.11
N SER A 166 -1.64 13.18 12.40
CA SER A 166 -2.23 12.66 13.65
C SER A 166 -2.18 11.13 13.70
N THR A 167 -2.45 10.45 12.59
CA THR A 167 -2.37 8.99 12.49
C THR A 167 -0.92 8.52 12.64
N ALA A 168 0.03 9.14 11.94
CA ALA A 168 1.45 8.85 12.07
C ALA A 168 2.00 9.05 13.49
N LYS A 169 1.49 10.05 14.22
CA LYS A 169 1.90 10.29 15.62
C LYS A 169 1.39 9.20 16.57
N ARG A 170 0.18 8.69 16.35
CA ARG A 170 -0.47 7.71 17.24
C ARG A 170 -0.10 6.28 16.87
N CYS A 171 -0.08 5.95 15.60
CA CYS A 171 0.12 4.60 15.07
C CYS A 171 1.60 4.32 14.80
N LYS A 172 2.44 4.40 15.84
CA LYS A 172 3.89 4.19 15.71
C LYS A 172 4.27 2.72 15.86
N LEU A 173 3.76 2.09 16.91
CA LEU A 173 3.93 0.67 17.19
C LEU A 173 2.58 0.04 17.49
N TYR A 174 2.45 -1.26 17.28
CA TYR A 174 1.25 -2.01 17.63
C TYR A 174 1.57 -3.02 18.73
N ASP A 175 0.81 -2.98 19.81
CA ASP A 175 0.90 -3.94 20.91
C ASP A 175 -0.10 -5.07 20.66
N PHE A 176 0.40 -6.26 20.32
CA PHE A 176 -0.43 -7.42 19.99
C PHE A 176 -1.14 -8.03 21.22
N THR A 177 -0.58 -7.84 22.42
CA THR A 177 -1.17 -8.33 23.68
C THR A 177 -2.35 -7.45 24.10
N ARG A 178 -2.17 -6.13 24.09
CA ARG A 178 -3.21 -5.15 24.44
C ARG A 178 -4.11 -4.76 23.25
N LYS A 179 -3.76 -5.21 22.04
CA LYS A 179 -4.45 -4.95 20.77
C LYS A 179 -4.74 -3.46 20.56
N CYS A 180 -3.71 -2.63 20.73
CA CYS A 180 -3.80 -1.19 20.57
C CYS A 180 -2.54 -0.60 19.94
N TRP A 181 -2.71 0.59 19.37
CA TRP A 181 -1.60 1.41 18.93
C TRP A 181 -0.90 2.05 20.12
N THR A 182 0.41 2.20 20.00
CA THR A 182 1.26 2.81 21.02
C THR A 182 2.25 3.81 20.41
N ASP A 183 2.76 4.70 21.25
CA ASP A 183 3.96 5.47 20.93
C ASP A 183 5.23 4.61 21.04
N PHE A 184 6.41 5.19 20.75
CA PHE A 184 7.68 4.45 20.86
C PHE A 184 8.06 4.09 22.30
N GLN A 185 7.37 4.65 23.30
CA GLN A 185 7.54 4.33 24.71
C GLN A 185 6.54 3.27 25.19
N GLY A 186 5.70 2.73 24.29
CA GLY A 186 4.69 1.71 24.61
C GLY A 186 3.43 2.26 25.28
N ARG A 187 3.25 3.58 25.34
CA ARG A 187 2.01 4.19 25.88
C ARG A 187 0.90 4.08 24.85
N ALA A 188 -0.28 3.66 25.29
CA ALA A 188 -1.44 3.49 24.41
C ALA A 188 -1.89 4.83 23.80
N THR A 189 -2.14 4.83 22.49
CA THR A 189 -2.61 5.98 21.71
C THR A 189 -3.92 5.70 20.97
N SER A 190 -4.44 4.48 21.10
CA SER A 190 -5.78 4.07 20.68
C SER A 190 -6.48 3.29 21.80
N GLU A 191 -7.79 3.07 21.63
CA GLU A 191 -8.57 2.19 22.49
C GLU A 191 -7.98 0.77 22.49
N MET A 192 -7.96 0.15 23.67
CA MET A 192 -7.60 -1.26 23.85
C MET A 192 -8.79 -2.14 23.46
N ARG A 193 -8.52 -3.25 22.80
CA ARG A 193 -9.56 -4.17 22.32
C ARG A 193 -9.44 -5.49 23.07
N ALA A 194 -10.56 -5.98 23.60
CA ALA A 194 -10.61 -7.28 24.25
C ALA A 194 -10.17 -8.40 23.28
N ALA A 195 -9.61 -9.47 23.83
CA ALA A 195 -9.40 -10.69 23.05
C ALA A 195 -10.76 -11.21 22.56
N ALA A 196 -10.91 -11.32 21.25
CA ALA A 196 -12.03 -12.02 20.61
C ALA A 196 -11.78 -13.53 20.66
#